data_AF-A0A068U340-F1
#
_entry.id   AF-A0A068U340-F1
#
_cell.length_a   1.000
_cell.length_b   1.000
_cell.length_c   1.000
_cell.angle_alpha   90.00
_cell.angle_beta   90.00
_cell.angle_gamma   90.00
#
_symmetry.space_group_name_H-M   'P 1'
#
loop_
_entity.id
_entity.type
_entity.pdbx_description
1 polymer ?
#
loop_
_entity_poly.entity_id
_entity_poly.type
_entity_poly.pdbx_seq_one_letter_code
_entity_poly.pdbx_strand_id
1 'polypeptide(L)'
;MAMELYTPFKPLSNPHSPHHTADLSFSSSFSSPFPIQIHLKIPRITIFNSPNFKVLAVVADSKELPQNSPQRLLKELAERKKVVSPKKKLPPKRFILKPPLDDKRLAERFLNSPQLSLKSFPLLSSCLPSSRLNNADKTWMDEYLLEAKQALGYPLEPSDSFGDDNPARHFDTLLYLAFQYPQCERSKARHVRSGHSRLGFLGQYVLELAMCEFFLQRYPRESPGPMRERVYSLIGKRFLPKWIRAASLQNLIFPYDNMDKLKRKEREPPVKSVFWALFGAIYLCFGMPEVYRVLFEVFGMDPEAEDCQPKLRRTLEDVDYVSVEFEGRKLSWQDVAAYKPPEDALFAHPRLFRACVPPGMHRFRGNIWDYDSRPQVMQTLGYPLTMPDRIPEITEARNIELGLGLQLAFLHPSKHKFEHPRFCFERLEYVGQKIQDLVMAEKLLMKHLDAPGGWIQEKHRRLLMNKFCGRYLREKHLHRFIIYSEQVQDAYEHNRRLRNPATTSVQQAIHGLSYAVYGKPDVRRLMFEVFDFEQIQPKPVGNL
;
A
#
# COMPACT_ATOMS: atom_id res chain seq x y z
N MET A 1 25.99 -61.88 2.95
CA MET A 1 25.94 -62.69 4.18
C MET A 1 25.17 -61.89 5.21
N ALA A 2 24.10 -62.48 5.75
CA ALA A 2 23.21 -61.95 6.81
C ALA A 2 24.01 -61.49 8.04
N MET A 3 23.56 -60.55 8.88
CA MET A 3 22.40 -60.57 9.80
C MET A 3 22.26 -59.12 10.34
N GLU A 4 21.10 -58.44 10.39
CA GLU A 4 19.91 -58.65 11.24
C GLU A 4 20.26 -58.68 12.75
N LEU A 5 19.87 -57.75 13.63
CA LEU A 5 18.53 -57.66 14.24
C LEU A 5 18.39 -56.48 15.23
N TYR A 6 17.12 -56.16 15.48
CA TYR A 6 16.50 -55.07 16.25
C TYR A 6 16.41 -55.29 17.78
N THR A 7 16.41 -54.17 18.55
CA THR A 7 15.59 -53.82 19.77
C THR A 7 15.80 -54.58 21.11
N PRO A 8 15.20 -54.21 22.30
CA PRO A 8 14.22 -53.15 22.66
C PRO A 8 14.38 -52.36 24.01
N PHE A 9 13.73 -51.18 24.06
CA PHE A 9 12.90 -50.50 25.10
C PHE A 9 13.00 -50.69 26.66
N LYS A 10 13.13 -49.51 27.35
CA LYS A 10 12.38 -48.91 28.52
C LYS A 10 12.62 -49.40 29.98
N PRO A 11 12.16 -48.69 31.08
CA PRO A 11 11.67 -47.29 31.31
C PRO A 11 12.12 -46.62 32.66
N LEU A 12 11.46 -45.50 33.05
CA LEU A 12 11.42 -44.71 34.32
C LEU A 12 12.30 -43.44 34.37
N SER A 13 11.88 -42.26 34.84
CA SER A 13 10.62 -41.74 35.41
C SER A 13 10.71 -40.19 35.53
N ASN A 14 9.65 -39.48 35.15
CA ASN A 14 9.36 -38.05 35.41
C ASN A 14 8.88 -37.86 36.87
N PRO A 15 8.80 -36.64 37.50
CA PRO A 15 7.90 -35.55 37.07
C PRO A 15 8.22 -34.07 37.51
N HIS A 16 7.33 -33.15 37.09
CA HIS A 16 7.10 -31.71 37.46
C HIS A 16 7.83 -30.67 36.57
N SER A 17 7.20 -29.65 35.95
CA SER A 17 5.85 -29.01 35.97
C SER A 17 5.68 -28.12 34.70
N PRO A 18 4.59 -27.33 34.49
CA PRO A 18 3.65 -27.50 33.39
C PRO A 18 3.78 -26.52 32.21
N HIS A 19 3.12 -26.94 31.12
CA HIS A 19 2.97 -26.31 29.82
C HIS A 19 2.32 -24.91 29.84
N HIS A 20 2.91 -23.98 29.09
CA HIS A 20 2.16 -22.96 28.34
C HIS A 20 2.38 -23.20 26.85
N THR A 21 1.40 -23.86 26.23
CA THR A 21 1.22 -23.94 24.78
C THR A 21 0.69 -22.60 24.27
N ALA A 22 1.42 -21.96 23.37
CA ALA A 22 0.92 -20.85 22.57
C ALA A 22 0.82 -21.32 21.11
N ASP A 23 -0.33 -21.88 20.75
CA ASP A 23 -0.72 -22.13 19.37
C ASP A 23 -0.94 -20.78 18.66
N LEU A 24 0.08 -20.32 17.93
CA LEU A 24 -0.04 -19.21 16.98
C LEU A 24 -0.13 -19.79 15.57
N SER A 25 -1.35 -20.13 15.17
CA SER A 25 -1.67 -20.37 13.77
C SER A 25 -1.60 -19.05 12.99
N PHE A 26 -0.77 -19.04 11.94
CA PHE A 26 -0.70 -17.96 10.97
C PHE A 26 -2.01 -17.93 10.16
N SER A 27 -2.72 -16.80 10.19
CA SER A 27 -3.77 -16.49 9.22
C SER A 27 -3.44 -15.21 8.47
N SER A 28 -3.26 -15.39 7.16
CA SER A 28 -3.35 -14.39 6.12
C SER A 28 -4.64 -13.59 6.25
N SER A 29 -4.54 -12.28 6.41
CA SER A 29 -5.72 -11.41 6.40
C SER A 29 -6.15 -11.13 4.96
N PHE A 30 -7.13 -11.89 4.47
CA PHE A 30 -8.33 -11.32 3.83
C PHE A 30 -9.53 -12.27 3.94
N SER A 31 -10.67 -11.66 4.29
CA SER A 31 -12.07 -12.08 4.09
C SER A 31 -12.75 -12.99 5.13
N SER A 32 -13.80 -12.46 5.76
CA SER A 32 -15.01 -13.23 6.04
C SER A 32 -16.18 -12.64 5.23
N PRO A 33 -16.90 -13.47 4.45
CA PRO A 33 -18.29 -13.25 4.10
C PRO A 33 -19.16 -13.86 5.22
N PHE A 34 -20.24 -13.19 5.62
CA PHE A 34 -21.27 -13.78 6.47
C PHE A 34 -22.15 -14.74 5.65
N PRO A 35 -22.31 -16.03 6.03
CA PRO A 35 -23.45 -16.83 5.60
C PRO A 35 -24.46 -16.95 6.75
N ILE A 36 -25.63 -16.35 6.56
CA ILE A 36 -26.83 -16.66 7.35
C ILE A 36 -27.41 -17.95 6.76
N GLN A 37 -27.31 -19.06 7.49
CA GLN A 37 -28.16 -20.23 7.27
C GLN A 37 -28.96 -20.50 8.53
N ILE A 38 -30.27 -20.26 8.39
CA ILE A 38 -31.31 -20.51 9.37
C ILE A 38 -31.60 -22.02 9.33
N HIS A 39 -31.34 -22.73 10.43
CA HIS A 39 -31.81 -24.11 10.58
C HIS A 39 -32.95 -24.13 11.60
N LEU A 40 -34.18 -24.17 11.10
CA LEU A 40 -35.38 -24.49 11.85
C LEU A 40 -35.27 -25.92 12.38
N LYS A 41 -35.43 -26.10 13.70
CA LYS A 41 -35.74 -27.40 14.31
C LYS A 41 -37.04 -27.26 15.09
N ILE A 42 -38.08 -27.90 14.57
CA ILE A 42 -39.38 -28.12 15.21
C ILE A 42 -39.20 -29.27 16.23
N PRO A 43 -39.69 -29.14 17.48
CA PRO A 43 -40.00 -30.29 18.30
C PRO A 43 -41.52 -30.54 18.37
N ARG A 44 -41.86 -31.83 18.33
CA ARG A 44 -43.20 -32.42 18.34
C ARG A 44 -43.93 -32.21 19.68
N ILE A 45 -45.25 -32.14 19.58
CA ILE A 45 -46.22 -32.19 20.67
C ILE A 45 -46.31 -33.63 21.23
N THR A 46 -46.31 -33.76 22.56
CA THR A 46 -46.92 -34.89 23.29
C THR A 46 -47.56 -34.40 24.58
N ILE A 47 -48.75 -34.93 24.86
CA ILE A 47 -49.76 -34.49 25.82
C ILE A 47 -49.60 -35.27 27.14
N PHE A 48 -49.87 -34.63 28.30
CA PHE A 48 -50.76 -35.08 29.39
C PHE A 48 -50.33 -34.70 30.83
N ASN A 49 -51.37 -34.27 31.58
CA ASN A 49 -51.62 -34.37 33.03
C ASN A 49 -51.11 -33.27 34.01
N SER A 50 -52.07 -32.39 34.37
CA SER A 50 -52.33 -31.82 35.71
C SER A 50 -52.62 -32.93 36.77
N PRO A 51 -52.76 -32.69 38.11
CA PRO A 51 -53.08 -31.43 38.82
C PRO A 51 -52.38 -31.21 40.20
N ASN A 52 -52.52 -30.03 40.79
CA ASN A 52 -53.11 -29.81 42.12
C ASN A 52 -52.95 -28.37 42.60
N PHE A 53 -54.10 -27.70 42.73
CA PHE A 53 -54.28 -26.43 43.43
C PHE A 53 -54.20 -26.62 44.95
N LYS A 54 -53.64 -25.64 45.66
CA LYS A 54 -54.19 -25.11 46.92
C LYS A 54 -53.70 -23.68 47.14
N VAL A 55 -54.68 -22.78 47.26
CA VAL A 55 -54.57 -21.34 47.49
C VAL A 55 -54.49 -21.09 49.00
N LEU A 56 -53.69 -20.11 49.43
CA LEU A 56 -53.91 -19.36 50.67
C LEU A 56 -53.36 -17.93 50.51
N ALA A 57 -54.22 -16.97 50.81
CA ALA A 57 -54.05 -15.54 50.58
C ALA A 57 -53.24 -14.87 51.70
N VAL A 58 -52.40 -13.89 51.35
CA VAL A 58 -52.10 -12.73 52.21
C VAL A 58 -51.82 -11.53 51.30
N VAL A 59 -52.57 -10.45 51.52
CA VAL A 59 -52.37 -9.14 50.93
C VAL A 59 -51.13 -8.50 51.55
N ALA A 60 -50.15 -8.14 50.72
CA ALA A 60 -49.07 -7.23 51.08
C ALA A 60 -48.74 -6.36 49.87
N ASP A 61 -48.85 -5.05 50.07
CA ASP A 61 -48.70 -4.01 49.06
C ASP A 61 -47.32 -3.96 48.40
N SER A 62 -47.34 -3.45 47.16
CA SER A 62 -46.21 -2.83 46.44
C SER A 62 -44.95 -3.67 46.24
N LYS A 63 -44.96 -4.54 45.21
CA LYS A 63 -43.72 -5.04 44.58
C LYS A 63 -43.83 -5.08 43.06
N GLU A 64 -42.75 -4.63 42.44
CA GLU A 64 -42.51 -4.59 41.00
C GLU A 64 -42.91 -5.89 40.28
N LEU A 65 -43.49 -5.75 39.08
CA LEU A 65 -43.86 -6.89 38.24
C LEU A 65 -42.62 -7.75 37.93
N PRO A 66 -42.70 -9.09 38.08
CA PRO A 66 -41.58 -9.99 37.83
C PRO A 66 -41.04 -9.86 36.40
N GLN A 67 -39.74 -10.06 36.26
CA GLN A 67 -38.94 -9.72 35.07
C GLN A 67 -39.44 -10.37 33.75
N ASN A 68 -40.20 -11.46 33.84
CA ASN A 68 -40.71 -12.22 32.70
C ASN A 68 -42.24 -12.14 32.51
N SER A 69 -42.92 -11.10 33.03
CA SER A 69 -44.36 -10.97 32.84
C SER A 69 -44.73 -10.39 31.45
N PRO A 70 -45.68 -10.98 30.71
CA PRO A 70 -46.11 -10.48 29.40
C PRO A 70 -46.75 -9.08 29.50
N GLN A 71 -47.32 -8.73 30.66
CA GLN A 71 -47.89 -7.41 30.91
C GLN A 71 -46.82 -6.31 31.03
N ARG A 72 -45.63 -6.62 31.57
CA ARG A 72 -44.49 -5.68 31.58
C ARG A 72 -43.94 -5.45 30.18
N LEU A 73 -43.86 -6.50 29.37
CA LEU A 73 -43.43 -6.45 27.96
C LEU A 73 -44.41 -5.63 27.10
N LEU A 74 -45.72 -5.76 27.34
CA LEU A 74 -46.74 -4.92 26.70
C LEU A 74 -46.66 -3.45 27.16
N LYS A 75 -46.31 -3.20 28.43
CA LYS A 75 -46.10 -1.85 28.96
C LYS A 75 -44.83 -1.20 28.40
N GLU A 76 -43.73 -1.95 28.28
CA GLU A 76 -42.50 -1.52 27.61
C GLU A 76 -42.71 -1.28 26.11
N LEU A 77 -43.48 -2.13 25.42
CA LEU A 77 -43.81 -1.92 24.01
C LEU A 77 -44.74 -0.72 23.81
N ALA A 78 -45.66 -0.46 24.75
CA ALA A 78 -46.49 0.74 24.76
C ALA A 78 -45.69 2.02 25.06
N GLU A 79 -44.69 1.94 25.95
CA GLU A 79 -43.75 3.02 26.21
C GLU A 79 -42.80 3.26 25.02
N ARG A 80 -42.29 2.21 24.37
CA ARG A 80 -41.52 2.31 23.12
C ARG A 80 -42.35 2.84 21.95
N LYS A 81 -43.67 2.59 21.92
CA LYS A 81 -44.60 3.22 20.97
C LYS A 81 -44.93 4.67 21.31
N LYS A 82 -44.85 5.09 22.59
CA LYS A 82 -44.96 6.52 23.00
C LYS A 82 -43.67 7.29 22.73
N VAL A 83 -42.51 6.63 22.73
CA VAL A 83 -41.26 7.15 22.16
C VAL A 83 -41.30 6.97 20.64
N VAL A 84 -42.31 7.57 20.01
CA VAL A 84 -42.24 7.91 18.59
C VAL A 84 -41.03 8.81 18.43
N SER A 85 -40.13 8.39 17.54
CA SER A 85 -39.03 9.20 17.01
C SER A 85 -39.39 10.70 17.04
N PRO A 86 -38.56 11.58 17.61
CA PRO A 86 -38.88 13.00 17.66
C PRO A 86 -39.28 13.42 16.26
N LYS A 87 -40.52 13.92 16.10
CA LYS A 87 -41.05 14.41 14.83
C LYS A 87 -39.93 15.19 14.17
N LYS A 88 -39.37 14.67 13.07
CA LYS A 88 -38.44 15.42 12.23
C LYS A 88 -39.20 16.70 11.89
N LYS A 89 -38.89 17.80 12.56
CA LYS A 89 -39.15 19.13 12.00
C LYS A 89 -38.58 19.03 10.60
N LEU A 90 -39.42 19.16 9.57
CA LEU A 90 -38.88 19.28 8.22
C LEU A 90 -37.79 20.34 8.34
N PRO A 91 -36.53 20.03 7.97
CA PRO A 91 -35.51 21.05 7.97
C PRO A 91 -36.10 22.20 7.15
N PRO A 92 -35.96 23.47 7.59
CA PRO A 92 -36.38 24.58 6.76
C PRO A 92 -35.81 24.33 5.36
N LYS A 93 -36.56 24.66 4.30
CA LYS A 93 -36.08 24.64 2.90
C LYS A 93 -34.96 25.69 2.73
N ARG A 94 -33.91 25.60 3.55
CA ARG A 94 -32.60 26.17 3.29
C ARG A 94 -32.03 25.25 2.24
N PHE A 95 -32.02 25.74 1.02
CA PHE A 95 -31.18 25.29 -0.09
C PHE A 95 -30.19 24.21 0.34
N ILE A 96 -30.56 22.94 0.16
CA ILE A 96 -29.71 21.78 0.51
C ILE A 96 -28.41 21.84 -0.31
N LEU A 97 -28.45 22.57 -1.42
CA LEU A 97 -27.31 23.03 -2.18
C LEU A 97 -26.95 24.43 -1.68
N LYS A 98 -25.70 24.63 -1.21
CA LYS A 98 -25.18 26.00 -1.13
C LYS A 98 -25.43 26.67 -2.48
N PRO A 99 -25.92 27.92 -2.54
CA PRO A 99 -26.03 28.63 -3.81
C PRO A 99 -24.68 28.50 -4.54
N PRO A 100 -24.69 28.24 -5.86
CA PRO A 100 -23.45 28.12 -6.62
C PRO A 100 -22.58 29.34 -6.27
N LEU A 101 -21.31 29.08 -5.99
CA LEU A 101 -20.35 30.15 -5.76
C LEU A 101 -20.47 31.13 -6.93
N ASP A 102 -20.60 32.41 -6.63
CA ASP A 102 -20.53 33.47 -7.65
C ASP A 102 -19.33 33.19 -8.56
N ASP A 103 -19.57 33.02 -9.86
CA ASP A 103 -18.57 32.56 -10.82
C ASP A 103 -17.33 33.46 -10.81
N LYS A 104 -17.51 34.76 -10.51
CA LYS A 104 -16.40 35.71 -10.34
C LYS A 104 -15.52 35.37 -9.13
N ARG A 105 -16.13 35.10 -7.98
CA ARG A 105 -15.42 34.71 -6.75
C ARG A 105 -14.74 33.35 -6.91
N LEU A 106 -15.34 32.44 -7.66
CA LEU A 106 -14.75 31.14 -7.96
C LEU A 106 -13.53 31.28 -8.88
N ALA A 107 -13.64 32.08 -9.94
CA ALA A 107 -12.54 32.37 -10.86
C ALA A 107 -11.37 33.05 -10.13
N GLU A 108 -11.64 34.07 -9.30
CA GLU A 108 -10.63 34.72 -8.46
C GLU A 108 -9.95 33.72 -7.51
N ARG A 109 -10.71 32.78 -6.94
CA ARG A 109 -10.15 31.76 -6.07
C ARG A 109 -9.20 30.83 -6.82
N PHE A 110 -9.54 30.43 -8.05
CA PHE A 110 -8.66 29.59 -8.86
C PHE A 110 -7.38 30.32 -9.29
N LEU A 111 -7.50 31.58 -9.75
CA LEU A 111 -6.36 32.39 -10.14
C LEU A 111 -5.40 32.65 -8.97
N ASN A 112 -5.93 32.79 -7.76
CA ASN A 112 -5.13 33.05 -6.56
C ASN A 112 -4.69 31.78 -5.82
N SER A 113 -5.07 30.58 -6.30
CA SER A 113 -4.78 29.33 -5.62
C SER A 113 -3.33 28.90 -5.83
N PRO A 114 -2.52 28.74 -4.76
CA PRO A 114 -1.19 28.14 -4.87
C PRO A 114 -1.23 26.73 -5.47
N GLN A 115 -2.36 26.04 -5.35
CA GLN A 115 -2.51 24.69 -5.87
C GLN A 115 -2.51 24.61 -7.41
N LEU A 116 -2.73 25.74 -8.09
CA LEU A 116 -2.78 25.85 -9.55
C LEU A 116 -1.67 26.75 -10.12
N SER A 117 -0.71 27.17 -9.30
CA SER A 117 0.30 28.16 -9.73
C SER A 117 1.41 27.55 -10.58
N LEU A 118 1.74 26.27 -10.42
CA LEU A 118 2.90 25.66 -11.07
C LEU A 118 2.49 24.80 -12.26
N LYS A 119 2.79 25.32 -13.47
CA LYS A 119 2.56 24.59 -14.72
C LYS A 119 3.62 23.53 -15.00
N SER A 120 4.87 23.78 -14.61
CA SER A 120 6.01 22.87 -14.79
C SER A 120 5.95 21.65 -13.86
N PHE A 121 5.39 21.81 -12.65
CA PHE A 121 5.29 20.76 -11.64
C PHE A 121 3.85 20.50 -11.21
N PRO A 122 2.99 19.93 -12.06
CA PRO A 122 1.56 19.76 -11.78
C PRO A 122 1.29 18.90 -10.55
N LEU A 123 2.11 17.88 -10.29
CA LEU A 123 1.99 17.04 -9.10
C LEU A 123 2.31 17.82 -7.81
N LEU A 124 3.42 18.56 -7.79
CA LEU A 124 3.80 19.40 -6.65
C LEU A 124 2.74 20.48 -6.40
N SER A 125 2.33 21.16 -7.48
CA SER A 125 1.24 22.14 -7.46
C SER A 125 0.01 21.56 -6.79
N SER A 126 -0.39 20.34 -7.16
CA SER A 126 -1.57 19.70 -6.58
C SER A 126 -1.48 19.45 -5.06
N CYS A 127 -0.28 19.44 -4.46
CA CYS A 127 -0.10 19.24 -3.03
C CYS A 127 0.04 20.54 -2.21
N LEU A 128 0.16 21.68 -2.89
CA LEU A 128 0.13 23.00 -2.26
C LEU A 128 -1.26 23.32 -1.68
N PRO A 129 -1.35 24.22 -0.68
CA PRO A 129 -2.62 24.56 -0.08
C PRO A 129 -3.51 25.30 -1.09
N SER A 130 -4.82 25.04 -1.06
CA SER A 130 -5.77 25.66 -2.00
C SER A 130 -6.01 27.15 -1.77
N SER A 131 -5.52 27.69 -0.65
CA SER A 131 -5.48 29.12 -0.34
C SER A 131 -4.15 29.48 0.33
N ARG A 132 -3.77 30.76 0.26
CA ARG A 132 -2.55 31.27 0.90
C ARG A 132 -2.58 31.06 2.42
N LEU A 133 -1.38 30.86 2.97
CA LEU A 133 -1.15 30.74 4.42
C LEU A 133 -1.49 32.06 5.11
N ASN A 134 -2.11 31.95 6.29
CA ASN A 134 -2.49 33.08 7.12
C ASN A 134 -1.31 33.56 8.00
N ASN A 135 -1.48 34.64 8.76
CA ASN A 135 -0.41 35.17 9.60
C ASN A 135 0.03 34.20 10.71
N ALA A 136 -0.88 33.43 11.31
CA ALA A 136 -0.54 32.44 12.33
C ALA A 136 0.24 31.25 11.75
N ASP A 137 -0.02 30.90 10.49
CA ASP A 137 0.77 29.89 9.77
C ASP A 137 2.20 30.40 9.56
N LYS A 138 2.36 31.68 9.18
CA LYS A 138 3.67 32.31 9.00
C LYS A 138 4.45 32.42 10.30
N THR A 139 3.82 32.83 11.41
CA THR A 139 4.51 32.88 12.71
C THR A 139 5.02 31.50 13.13
N TRP A 140 4.26 30.43 12.86
CA TRP A 140 4.77 29.08 13.10
C TRP A 140 5.99 28.77 12.24
N MET A 141 5.97 29.15 10.96
CA MET A 141 7.11 28.93 10.07
C MET A 141 8.35 29.68 10.58
N ASP A 142 8.19 30.91 11.03
CA ASP A 142 9.30 31.72 11.56
C ASP A 142 9.88 31.11 12.85
N GLU A 143 9.04 30.53 13.72
CA GLU A 143 9.46 29.96 15.01
C GLU A 143 10.07 28.55 14.90
N TYR A 144 9.47 27.65 14.09
CA TYR A 144 9.74 26.21 14.18
C TYR A 144 10.40 25.60 12.94
N LEU A 145 10.39 26.31 11.81
CA LEU A 145 10.91 25.75 10.56
C LEU A 145 12.43 25.52 10.61
N LEU A 146 13.16 26.40 11.31
CA LEU A 146 14.61 26.27 11.49
C LEU A 146 14.96 25.00 12.28
N GLU A 147 14.22 24.70 13.35
CA GLU A 147 14.38 23.47 14.13
C GLU A 147 14.16 22.23 13.24
N ALA A 148 13.10 22.25 12.42
CA ALA A 148 12.80 21.17 11.50
C ALA A 148 13.90 20.99 10.43
N LYS A 149 14.37 22.08 9.81
CA LYS A 149 15.44 22.05 8.81
C LYS A 149 16.75 21.53 9.40
N GLN A 150 17.13 22.04 10.57
CA GLN A 150 18.33 21.61 11.28
C GLN A 150 18.28 20.12 11.60
N ALA A 151 17.16 19.64 12.14
CA ALA A 151 16.96 18.22 12.46
C ALA A 151 17.05 17.31 11.22
N LEU A 152 16.63 17.80 10.06
CA LEU A 152 16.65 17.06 8.79
C LEU A 152 17.94 17.25 7.96
N GLY A 153 18.84 18.12 8.42
CA GLY A 153 20.09 18.45 7.73
C GLY A 153 19.93 19.29 6.47
N TYR A 154 18.92 20.16 6.41
CA TYR A 154 18.72 21.09 5.28
C TYR A 154 19.32 22.48 5.55
N PRO A 155 19.66 23.25 4.50
CA PRO A 155 20.08 24.64 4.63
C PRO A 155 19.04 25.47 5.39
N LEU A 156 19.50 26.32 6.32
CA LEU A 156 18.64 27.17 7.15
C LEU A 156 18.08 28.38 6.39
N GLU A 157 18.66 28.71 5.23
CA GLU A 157 18.18 29.79 4.37
C GLU A 157 16.73 29.53 3.90
N PRO A 158 15.93 30.59 3.71
CA PRO A 158 14.59 30.47 3.15
C PRO A 158 14.63 29.81 1.77
N SER A 159 13.72 28.88 1.50
CA SER A 159 13.62 28.24 0.18
C SER A 159 13.21 29.20 -0.94
N ASP A 160 12.68 30.38 -0.60
CA ASP A 160 12.34 31.42 -1.57
C ASP A 160 13.55 31.95 -2.36
N SER A 161 14.79 31.67 -1.92
CA SER A 161 16.02 32.01 -2.65
C SER A 161 16.22 31.16 -3.91
N PHE A 162 15.59 29.99 -4.01
CA PHE A 162 15.64 29.15 -5.20
C PHE A 162 14.78 29.72 -6.33
N GLY A 163 15.26 29.59 -7.58
CA GLY A 163 14.53 30.06 -8.76
C GLY A 163 13.17 29.37 -8.97
N ASP A 164 12.27 30.03 -9.71
CA ASP A 164 10.89 29.59 -9.97
C ASP A 164 10.78 28.18 -10.57
N ASP A 165 11.81 27.75 -11.31
CA ASP A 165 11.88 26.43 -11.94
C ASP A 165 12.37 25.31 -11.01
N ASN A 166 12.76 25.63 -9.77
CA ASN A 166 13.24 24.63 -8.82
C ASN A 166 12.11 24.21 -7.86
N PRO A 167 11.71 22.93 -7.82
CA PRO A 167 10.66 22.46 -6.90
C PRO A 167 11.02 22.66 -5.43
N ALA A 168 12.31 22.72 -5.09
CA ALA A 168 12.80 22.99 -3.74
C ALA A 168 12.36 24.35 -3.18
N ARG A 169 11.99 25.32 -4.04
CA ARG A 169 11.43 26.61 -3.60
C ARG A 169 10.24 26.45 -2.67
N HIS A 170 9.41 25.43 -2.91
CA HIS A 170 8.20 25.18 -2.14
C HIS A 170 8.43 24.32 -0.89
N PHE A 171 9.67 23.93 -0.61
CA PHE A 171 9.98 23.00 0.47
C PHE A 171 9.52 23.52 1.83
N ASP A 172 9.74 24.80 2.14
CA ASP A 172 9.30 25.42 3.40
C ASP A 172 7.79 25.34 3.63
N THR A 173 7.02 25.59 2.58
CA THR A 173 5.55 25.48 2.62
C THR A 173 5.10 24.04 2.82
N LEU A 174 5.72 23.08 2.11
CA LEU A 174 5.37 21.67 2.22
C LEU A 174 5.82 21.06 3.55
N LEU A 175 6.96 21.49 4.08
CA LEU A 175 7.48 21.09 5.38
C LEU A 175 6.57 21.60 6.49
N TYR A 176 6.14 22.87 6.43
CA TYR A 176 5.08 23.39 7.31
C TYR A 176 3.86 22.46 7.28
N LEU A 177 3.29 22.22 6.10
CA LEU A 177 2.10 21.37 5.94
C LEU A 177 2.31 19.95 6.50
N ALA A 178 3.51 19.39 6.39
CA ALA A 178 3.81 18.05 6.90
C ALA A 178 3.61 17.93 8.42
N PHE A 179 3.82 18.99 9.20
CA PHE A 179 3.59 19.01 10.65
C PHE A 179 2.15 19.36 11.06
N GLN A 180 1.27 19.76 10.13
CA GLN A 180 -0.10 20.21 10.45
C GLN A 180 -1.16 19.08 10.48
N TYR A 181 -0.94 18.07 11.32
CA TYR A 181 -1.84 16.91 11.42
C TYR A 181 -3.22 17.24 12.03
N PRO A 182 -4.29 16.45 11.74
CA PRO A 182 -5.68 16.85 12.03
C PRO A 182 -6.05 17.06 13.50
N GLN A 183 -5.37 16.39 14.43
CA GLN A 183 -5.59 16.50 15.87
C GLN A 183 -4.74 17.60 16.51
N CYS A 184 -3.90 18.29 15.74
CA CYS A 184 -3.16 19.45 16.23
C CYS A 184 -4.13 20.63 16.41
N GLU A 185 -4.21 21.21 17.61
CA GLU A 185 -5.07 22.37 17.89
C GLU A 185 -4.76 23.57 16.98
N ARG A 186 -3.54 23.61 16.46
CA ARG A 186 -2.99 24.66 15.58
C ARG A 186 -3.57 24.60 14.15
N SER A 187 -4.00 23.42 13.68
CA SER A 187 -4.47 23.19 12.31
C SER A 187 -6.00 23.18 12.21
N LYS A 188 -6.65 24.33 12.41
CA LYS A 188 -8.11 24.46 12.23
C LYS A 188 -8.50 24.71 10.76
N ALA A 189 -7.62 25.36 10.00
CA ALA A 189 -7.86 25.74 8.62
C ALA A 189 -8.04 24.51 7.71
N ARG A 190 -9.09 24.54 6.86
CA ARG A 190 -9.41 23.40 5.98
C ARG A 190 -8.33 23.14 4.94
N HIS A 191 -7.76 24.19 4.35
CA HIS A 191 -6.74 24.07 3.30
C HIS A 191 -5.44 23.46 3.84
N VAL A 192 -5.05 23.81 5.07
CA VAL A 192 -3.88 23.24 5.76
C VAL A 192 -4.09 21.75 6.04
N ARG A 193 -5.20 21.38 6.69
CA ARG A 193 -5.52 19.95 6.94
C ARG A 193 -5.60 19.14 5.65
N SER A 194 -6.16 19.73 4.59
CA SER A 194 -6.20 19.09 3.27
C SER A 194 -4.79 18.88 2.72
N GLY A 195 -3.94 19.92 2.73
CA GLY A 195 -2.54 19.85 2.29
C GLY A 195 -1.75 18.75 3.02
N HIS A 196 -1.80 18.75 4.36
CA HIS A 196 -1.19 17.70 5.19
C HIS A 196 -1.65 16.29 4.78
N SER A 197 -2.98 16.09 4.68
CA SER A 197 -3.53 14.77 4.34
C SER A 197 -3.14 14.31 2.93
N ARG A 198 -2.98 15.22 1.97
CA ARG A 198 -2.56 14.93 0.59
C ARG A 198 -1.09 14.53 0.54
N LEU A 199 -0.23 15.24 1.27
CA LEU A 199 1.18 14.87 1.44
C LEU A 199 1.31 13.50 2.10
N GLY A 200 0.58 13.24 3.18
CA GLY A 200 0.59 11.95 3.86
C GLY A 200 0.10 10.80 2.99
N PHE A 201 -0.89 11.06 2.12
CA PHE A 201 -1.36 10.08 1.14
C PHE A 201 -0.26 9.73 0.12
N LEU A 202 0.43 10.71 -0.46
CA LEU A 202 1.53 10.47 -1.40
C LEU A 202 2.71 9.77 -0.73
N GLY A 203 3.16 10.32 0.40
CA GLY A 203 4.37 9.88 1.08
C GLY A 203 4.29 8.45 1.61
N GLN A 204 3.09 7.93 1.90
CA GLN A 204 2.91 6.51 2.18
C GLN A 204 3.47 5.63 1.05
N TYR A 205 3.07 5.89 -0.20
CA TYR A 205 3.45 5.05 -1.34
C TYR A 205 4.88 5.29 -1.81
N VAL A 206 5.38 6.52 -1.63
CA VAL A 206 6.80 6.84 -1.81
C VAL A 206 7.66 5.97 -0.90
N LEU A 207 7.35 5.94 0.40
CA LEU A 207 8.08 5.14 1.39
C LEU A 207 8.03 3.64 1.09
N GLU A 208 6.85 3.14 0.71
CA GLU A 208 6.69 1.72 0.37
C GLU A 208 7.48 1.33 -0.89
N LEU A 209 7.56 2.20 -1.89
CA LEU A 209 8.38 1.98 -3.10
C LEU A 209 9.87 2.05 -2.79
N ALA A 210 10.32 3.09 -2.06
CA ALA A 210 11.73 3.25 -1.69
C ALA A 210 12.25 2.03 -0.92
N MET A 211 11.50 1.57 0.08
CA MET A 211 11.87 0.37 0.84
C MET A 211 11.85 -0.90 -0.02
N CYS A 212 10.91 -1.02 -0.97
CA CYS A 212 10.85 -2.14 -1.89
C CYS A 212 12.10 -2.20 -2.81
N GLU A 213 12.45 -1.08 -3.45
CA GLU A 213 13.63 -0.98 -4.31
C GLU A 213 14.93 -1.25 -3.56
N PHE A 214 15.07 -0.67 -2.36
CA PHE A 214 16.25 -0.86 -1.54
C PHE A 214 16.44 -2.32 -1.14
N PHE A 215 15.40 -2.97 -0.60
CA PHE A 215 15.53 -4.34 -0.11
C PHE A 215 15.67 -5.38 -1.22
N LEU A 216 15.07 -5.15 -2.39
CA LEU A 216 15.25 -6.05 -3.53
C LEU A 216 16.69 -6.04 -4.04
N GLN A 217 17.32 -4.86 -4.09
CA GLN A 217 18.71 -4.71 -4.50
C GLN A 217 19.70 -5.17 -3.43
N ARG A 218 19.39 -4.93 -2.15
CA ARG A 218 20.26 -5.34 -1.03
C ARG A 218 20.21 -6.84 -0.75
N TYR A 219 19.05 -7.48 -0.92
CA TYR A 219 18.85 -8.92 -0.73
C TYR A 219 18.31 -9.59 -2.01
N PRO A 220 19.10 -9.66 -3.08
CA PRO A 220 18.65 -10.18 -4.37
C PRO A 220 18.23 -11.66 -4.33
N ARG A 221 18.75 -12.42 -3.34
CA ARG A 221 18.49 -13.86 -3.16
C ARG A 221 17.34 -14.16 -2.18
N GLU A 222 16.84 -13.19 -1.43
CA GLU A 222 15.71 -13.41 -0.51
C GLU A 222 14.36 -13.35 -1.27
N SER A 223 13.35 -14.07 -0.80
CA SER A 223 11.99 -13.90 -1.34
C SER A 223 11.35 -12.58 -0.86
N PRO A 224 10.30 -12.07 -1.53
CA PRO A 224 9.61 -10.85 -1.08
C PRO A 224 8.97 -10.93 0.32
N GLY A 225 8.73 -12.12 0.86
CA GLY A 225 8.14 -12.31 2.20
C GLY A 225 9.00 -11.73 3.32
N PRO A 226 10.24 -12.23 3.53
CA PRO A 226 11.24 -11.65 4.43
C PRO A 226 11.42 -10.13 4.26
N MET A 227 11.47 -9.62 3.04
CA MET A 227 11.59 -8.18 2.77
C MET A 227 10.42 -7.39 3.36
N ARG A 228 9.18 -7.87 3.19
CA ARG A 228 8.00 -7.22 3.76
C ARG A 228 8.01 -7.20 5.29
N GLU A 229 8.58 -8.23 5.93
CA GLU A 229 8.79 -8.25 7.38
C GLU A 229 9.79 -7.16 7.81
N ARG A 230 10.93 -7.04 7.12
CA ARG A 230 11.92 -5.96 7.35
C ARG A 230 11.29 -4.57 7.23
N VAL A 231 10.53 -4.33 6.15
CA VAL A 231 9.80 -3.06 5.94
C VAL A 231 8.83 -2.78 7.08
N TYR A 232 8.03 -3.77 7.49
CA TYR A 232 7.09 -3.59 8.60
C TYR A 232 7.81 -3.32 9.92
N SER A 233 8.99 -3.89 10.13
CA SER A 233 9.81 -3.64 11.31
C SER A 233 10.47 -2.25 11.33
N LEU A 234 10.74 -1.65 10.17
CA LEU A 234 11.29 -0.29 10.10
C LEU A 234 10.21 0.78 10.17
N ILE A 235 9.23 0.73 9.26
CA ILE A 235 8.25 1.80 9.06
C ILE A 235 6.85 1.47 9.62
N GLY A 236 6.73 0.37 10.37
CA GLY A 236 5.50 0.01 11.05
C GLY A 236 5.13 1.06 12.09
N LYS A 237 3.82 1.35 12.24
CA LYS A 237 3.29 2.40 13.13
C LYS A 237 3.82 2.36 14.57
N ARG A 238 4.23 1.20 15.05
CA ARG A 238 4.79 0.99 16.40
C ARG A 238 6.21 1.55 16.55
N PHE A 239 6.98 1.60 15.47
CA PHE A 239 8.38 2.03 15.45
C PHE A 239 8.54 3.49 15.07
N LEU A 240 7.59 4.09 14.35
CA LEU A 240 7.68 5.49 13.94
C LEU A 240 7.95 6.48 15.09
N PRO A 241 7.38 6.34 16.31
CA PRO A 241 7.75 7.19 17.44
C PRO A 241 9.22 7.10 17.86
N LYS A 242 9.87 5.93 17.71
CA LYS A 242 11.31 5.77 17.95
C LYS A 242 12.11 6.61 16.97
N TRP A 243 11.73 6.58 15.70
CA TRP A 243 12.43 7.32 14.64
C TRP A 243 12.21 8.84 14.73
N ILE A 244 10.99 9.29 15.00
CA ILE A 244 10.74 10.72 15.28
C ILE A 244 11.61 11.24 16.41
N ARG A 245 11.83 10.44 17.46
CA ARG A 245 12.74 10.79 18.55
C ARG A 245 14.20 10.81 18.13
N ALA A 246 14.64 9.82 17.36
CA ALA A 246 16.00 9.74 16.86
C ALA A 246 16.37 10.97 16.02
N ALA A 247 15.41 11.50 15.26
CA ALA A 247 15.57 12.73 14.48
C ALA A 247 15.27 14.02 15.28
N SER A 248 15.03 13.95 16.60
CA SER A 248 14.68 15.11 17.43
C SER A 248 13.44 15.91 16.99
N LEU A 249 12.49 15.28 16.30
CA LEU A 249 11.28 15.94 15.77
C LEU A 249 10.07 15.87 16.72
N GLN A 250 10.21 15.25 17.89
CA GLN A 250 9.10 14.99 18.81
C GLN A 250 8.42 16.26 19.32
N ASN A 251 9.18 17.34 19.55
CA ASN A 251 8.66 18.60 20.10
C ASN A 251 7.80 19.36 19.07
N LEU A 252 8.11 19.19 17.77
CA LEU A 252 7.31 19.76 16.68
C LEU A 252 5.95 19.09 16.54
N ILE A 253 5.88 17.78 16.82
CA ILE A 253 4.62 17.02 16.77
C ILE A 253 3.83 17.20 18.07
N PHE A 254 4.49 17.14 19.22
CA PHE A 254 3.88 17.26 20.55
C PHE A 254 4.55 18.37 21.36
N PRO A 255 4.11 19.63 21.17
CA PRO A 255 4.76 20.79 21.79
C PRO A 255 4.57 20.87 23.31
N TYR A 256 3.41 20.41 23.80
CA TYR A 256 3.02 20.51 25.21
C TYR A 256 3.08 19.17 25.94
N ASP A 257 3.05 18.06 25.18
CA ASP A 257 2.96 16.71 25.73
C ASP A 257 4.28 15.97 25.61
N ASN A 258 4.67 15.28 26.67
CA ASN A 258 5.78 14.34 26.57
C ASN A 258 5.32 13.07 25.83
N MET A 259 5.90 12.83 24.65
CA MET A 259 5.58 11.68 23.79
C MET A 259 5.68 10.31 24.51
N ASP A 260 6.51 10.16 25.53
CA ASP A 260 6.61 8.90 26.29
C ASP A 260 5.42 8.64 27.21
N LYS A 261 4.80 9.71 27.72
CA LYS A 261 3.66 9.64 28.63
C LYS A 261 2.34 9.44 27.89
N LEU A 262 2.31 9.74 26.59
CA LEU A 262 1.14 9.59 25.76
C LEU A 262 0.73 8.12 25.58
N LYS A 263 -0.58 7.87 25.60
CA LYS A 263 -1.12 6.55 25.29
C LYS A 263 -0.79 6.18 23.85
N ARG A 264 -0.51 4.91 23.61
CA ARG A 264 -0.20 4.37 22.28
C ARG A 264 -1.20 4.81 21.19
N LYS A 265 -2.50 4.82 21.50
CA LYS A 265 -3.58 5.19 20.57
C LYS A 265 -3.57 6.68 20.19
N GLU A 266 -3.04 7.53 21.06
CA GLU A 266 -2.92 8.98 20.83
C GLU A 266 -1.58 9.32 20.18
N ARG A 267 -0.53 8.56 20.50
CA ARG A 267 0.83 8.78 20.00
C ARG A 267 1.06 8.30 18.55
N GLU A 268 0.68 7.06 18.25
CA GLU A 268 1.03 6.44 16.94
C GLU A 268 0.39 7.15 15.74
N PRO A 269 -0.90 7.56 15.75
CA PRO A 269 -1.53 8.13 14.55
C PRO A 269 -0.95 9.49 14.12
N PRO A 270 -0.74 10.50 15.00
CA PRO A 270 -0.10 11.76 14.62
C PRO A 270 1.31 11.56 14.06
N VAL A 271 2.14 10.77 14.76
CA VAL A 271 3.51 10.47 14.33
C VAL A 271 3.52 9.83 12.95
N LYS A 272 2.64 8.85 12.72
CA LYS A 272 2.51 8.21 11.42
C LYS A 272 2.09 9.19 10.32
N SER A 273 1.13 10.06 10.62
CA SER A 273 0.63 11.06 9.67
C SER A 273 1.71 12.06 9.26
N VAL A 274 2.46 12.58 10.23
CA VAL A 274 3.58 13.51 10.00
C VAL A 274 4.71 12.81 9.27
N PHE A 275 5.10 11.61 9.68
CA PHE A 275 6.16 10.84 9.01
C PHE A 275 5.84 10.63 7.54
N TRP A 276 4.62 10.19 7.20
CA TRP A 276 4.19 10.06 5.82
C TRP A 276 4.18 11.40 5.08
N ALA A 277 3.63 12.47 5.67
CA ALA A 277 3.56 13.76 5.01
C ALA A 277 4.95 14.37 4.74
N LEU A 278 5.89 14.17 5.65
CA LEU A 278 7.28 14.59 5.52
C LEU A 278 7.94 13.97 4.28
N PHE A 279 7.83 12.65 4.11
CA PHE A 279 8.39 11.98 2.94
C PHE A 279 7.64 12.30 1.64
N GLY A 280 6.36 12.67 1.72
CA GLY A 280 5.64 13.25 0.59
C GLY A 280 6.24 14.59 0.14
N ALA A 281 6.56 15.48 1.10
CA ALA A 281 7.19 16.77 0.81
C ALA A 281 8.61 16.60 0.23
N ILE A 282 9.44 15.76 0.85
CA ILE A 282 10.81 15.49 0.41
C ILE A 282 10.83 14.95 -1.02
N TYR A 283 9.98 13.96 -1.32
CA TYR A 283 9.89 13.38 -2.66
C TYR A 283 9.49 14.40 -3.74
N LEU A 284 8.55 15.30 -3.44
CA LEU A 284 8.12 16.32 -4.39
C LEU A 284 9.21 17.34 -4.68
N CYS A 285 10.01 17.71 -3.67
CA CYS A 285 11.06 18.73 -3.81
C CYS A 285 12.39 18.17 -4.35
N PHE A 286 12.79 16.96 -3.95
CA PHE A 286 14.15 16.45 -4.16
C PHE A 286 14.21 15.04 -4.79
N GLY A 287 13.07 14.35 -4.91
CA GLY A 287 13.00 13.02 -5.51
C GLY A 287 13.42 11.87 -4.59
N MET A 288 13.57 10.67 -5.16
CA MET A 288 13.87 9.43 -4.40
C MET A 288 15.25 9.38 -3.74
N PRO A 289 16.36 9.91 -4.32
CA PRO A 289 17.67 9.90 -3.65
C PRO A 289 17.64 10.54 -2.27
N GLU A 290 16.91 11.65 -2.13
CA GLU A 290 16.77 12.36 -0.86
C GLU A 290 15.90 11.60 0.15
N VAL A 291 14.91 10.85 -0.32
CA VAL A 291 14.12 9.93 0.52
C VAL A 291 15.04 8.89 1.18
N TYR A 292 15.98 8.31 0.43
CA TYR A 292 16.96 7.37 0.98
C TYR A 292 17.88 8.03 2.01
N ARG A 293 18.42 9.22 1.69
CA ARG A 293 19.27 9.98 2.62
C ARG A 293 18.56 10.22 3.94
N VAL A 294 17.35 10.77 3.91
CA VAL A 294 16.60 11.08 5.13
C VAL A 294 16.23 9.80 5.90
N LEU A 295 15.84 8.71 5.23
CA LEU A 295 15.53 7.45 5.92
C LEU A 295 16.71 6.86 6.67
N PHE A 296 17.89 6.80 6.05
CA PHE A 296 19.01 6.03 6.58
C PHE A 296 20.05 6.89 7.30
N GLU A 297 20.27 8.12 6.86
CA GLU A 297 21.24 9.03 7.48
C GLU A 297 20.60 9.83 8.62
N VAL A 298 19.48 10.51 8.34
CA VAL A 298 18.83 11.40 9.33
C VAL A 298 18.09 10.59 10.40
N PHE A 299 17.23 9.66 9.97
CA PHE A 299 16.49 8.81 10.91
C PHE A 299 17.35 7.66 11.47
N GLY A 300 18.54 7.39 10.90
CA GLY A 300 19.44 6.34 11.38
C GLY A 300 18.85 4.94 11.31
N MET A 301 17.99 4.66 10.32
CA MET A 301 17.38 3.34 10.18
C MET A 301 18.42 2.28 9.85
N ASP A 302 18.56 1.26 10.70
CA ASP A 302 19.46 0.14 10.42
C ASP A 302 18.67 -1.07 9.89
N PRO A 303 18.84 -1.45 8.60
CA PRO A 303 18.20 -2.64 8.04
C PRO A 303 18.71 -3.96 8.62
N GLU A 304 19.86 -3.95 9.30
CA GLU A 304 20.45 -5.13 9.93
C GLU A 304 20.09 -5.29 11.41
N ALA A 305 19.36 -4.34 12.00
CA ALA A 305 18.93 -4.42 13.41
C ALA A 305 18.16 -5.71 13.70
N GLU A 306 18.35 -6.27 14.90
CA GLU A 306 17.77 -7.55 15.33
C GLU A 306 16.23 -7.58 15.18
N ASP A 307 15.56 -6.51 15.63
CA ASP A 307 14.10 -6.34 15.51
C ASP A 307 13.59 -6.36 14.07
N CYS A 308 14.47 -6.10 13.11
CA CYS A 308 14.16 -6.05 11.68
C CYS A 308 14.44 -7.36 10.97
N GLN A 309 15.14 -8.32 11.60
CA GLN A 309 15.44 -9.58 10.96
C GLN A 309 14.17 -10.42 10.76
N PRO A 310 13.95 -10.94 9.54
CA PRO A 310 12.78 -11.75 9.24
C PRO A 310 12.87 -13.10 9.97
N LYS A 311 11.73 -13.75 10.13
CA LYS A 311 11.71 -15.12 10.69
C LYS A 311 12.51 -16.06 9.80
N LEU A 312 13.36 -16.89 10.41
CA LEU A 312 14.14 -17.89 9.68
C LEU A 312 13.21 -18.86 8.95
N ARG A 313 13.43 -19.03 7.65
CA ARG A 313 12.66 -19.94 6.79
C ARG A 313 13.62 -20.81 6.00
N ARG A 314 13.22 -22.06 5.74
CA ARG A 314 13.91 -22.92 4.77
C ARG A 314 13.83 -22.23 3.40
N THR A 315 14.97 -21.82 2.89
CA THR A 315 15.11 -21.16 1.59
C THR A 315 16.02 -22.05 0.75
N LEU A 316 15.64 -22.28 -0.51
CA LEU A 316 16.52 -22.94 -1.46
C LEU A 316 17.72 -22.04 -1.71
N GLU A 317 18.90 -22.63 -1.82
CA GLU A 317 20.10 -21.89 -2.17
C GLU A 317 19.96 -21.35 -3.60
N ASP A 318 20.24 -20.06 -3.78
CA ASP A 318 20.20 -19.39 -5.06
C ASP A 318 21.61 -18.89 -5.37
N VAL A 319 22.31 -19.63 -6.21
CA VAL A 319 23.68 -19.32 -6.60
C VAL A 319 23.68 -18.55 -7.91
N ASP A 320 24.23 -17.34 -7.89
CA ASP A 320 24.26 -16.41 -9.02
C ASP A 320 25.70 -16.10 -9.43
N TYR A 321 26.25 -16.90 -10.33
CA TYR A 321 27.61 -16.71 -10.84
C TYR A 321 27.76 -15.55 -11.83
N VAL A 322 26.66 -14.89 -12.22
CA VAL A 322 26.65 -13.89 -13.30
C VAL A 322 26.64 -12.48 -12.73
N SER A 323 26.00 -12.28 -11.58
CA SER A 323 25.80 -10.96 -10.99
C SER A 323 26.81 -10.70 -9.87
N VAL A 324 28.09 -10.60 -10.23
CA VAL A 324 29.21 -10.37 -9.29
C VAL A 324 29.00 -9.12 -8.42
N GLU A 325 28.29 -8.10 -8.93
CA GLU A 325 27.91 -6.89 -8.17
C GLU A 325 27.08 -7.18 -6.91
N PHE A 326 26.36 -8.30 -6.89
CA PHE A 326 25.57 -8.76 -5.76
C PHE A 326 26.27 -9.86 -4.94
N GLU A 327 27.48 -10.25 -5.34
CA GLU A 327 28.30 -11.23 -4.63
C GLU A 327 29.29 -10.51 -3.68
N GLY A 328 29.46 -11.06 -2.46
CA GLY A 328 30.49 -10.60 -1.52
C GLY A 328 30.19 -9.31 -0.72
N ARG A 329 29.29 -8.42 -1.18
CA ARG A 329 28.92 -7.20 -0.42
C ARG A 329 27.43 -6.83 -0.53
N LYS A 330 26.78 -6.57 0.61
CA LYS A 330 25.43 -5.98 0.66
C LYS A 330 25.51 -4.50 0.26
N LEU A 331 24.69 -4.10 -0.71
CA LEU A 331 24.60 -2.70 -1.15
C LEU A 331 24.15 -1.78 0.00
N SER A 332 24.86 -0.67 0.18
CA SER A 332 24.46 0.41 1.08
C SER A 332 23.34 1.26 0.45
N TRP A 333 22.69 2.11 1.23
CA TRP A 333 21.68 3.01 0.69
C TRP A 333 22.32 4.07 -0.22
N GLN A 334 23.56 4.48 0.05
CA GLN A 334 24.31 5.40 -0.80
C GLN A 334 24.57 4.76 -2.17
N ASP A 335 24.92 3.47 -2.21
CA ASP A 335 25.13 2.74 -3.46
C ASP A 335 23.86 2.69 -4.32
N VAL A 336 22.69 2.63 -3.69
CA VAL A 336 21.39 2.63 -4.36
C VAL A 336 20.99 4.04 -4.80
N ALA A 337 21.15 5.04 -3.93
CA ALA A 337 20.73 6.42 -4.18
C ALA A 337 21.61 7.14 -5.21
N ALA A 338 22.93 6.89 -5.20
CA ALA A 338 23.89 7.50 -6.11
C ALA A 338 24.01 6.74 -7.45
N TYR A 339 23.34 5.60 -7.60
CA TYR A 339 23.44 4.81 -8.81
C TYR A 339 22.88 5.57 -10.01
N LYS A 340 23.77 5.89 -10.95
CA LYS A 340 23.42 6.37 -12.28
C LYS A 340 23.66 5.23 -13.26
N PRO A 341 22.64 4.80 -14.02
CA PRO A 341 22.86 3.82 -15.07
C PRO A 341 23.84 4.39 -16.11
N PRO A 342 24.71 3.56 -16.72
CA PRO A 342 25.54 3.96 -17.85
C PRO A 342 24.74 4.59 -19.00
N GLU A 343 25.35 5.44 -19.84
CA GLU A 343 24.65 6.08 -20.97
C GLU A 343 24.11 5.06 -21.99
N ASP A 344 24.78 3.92 -22.11
CA ASP A 344 24.43 2.77 -22.94
C ASP A 344 23.58 1.72 -22.19
N ALA A 345 23.08 2.05 -21.00
CA ALA A 345 22.28 1.12 -20.22
C ALA A 345 21.02 0.68 -20.97
N LEU A 346 20.82 -0.62 -20.98
CA LEU A 346 19.69 -1.23 -21.66
C LEU A 346 18.34 -0.87 -21.02
N PHE A 347 18.35 -0.60 -19.71
CA PHE A 347 17.15 -0.45 -18.89
C PHE A 347 17.17 0.86 -18.11
N ALA A 348 15.98 1.37 -17.76
CA ALA A 348 15.83 2.50 -16.85
C ALA A 348 16.39 2.18 -15.44
N HIS A 349 16.16 0.97 -14.94
CA HIS A 349 16.67 0.51 -13.63
C HIS A 349 17.41 -0.84 -13.74
N PRO A 350 18.65 -0.86 -14.26
CA PRO A 350 19.37 -2.11 -14.52
C PRO A 350 19.60 -2.99 -13.29
N ARG A 351 20.00 -2.41 -12.16
CA ARG A 351 20.20 -3.16 -10.90
C ARG A 351 18.90 -3.76 -10.37
N LEU A 352 17.80 -3.01 -10.44
CA LEU A 352 16.49 -3.51 -10.03
C LEU A 352 16.01 -4.62 -10.96
N PHE A 353 16.22 -4.48 -12.27
CA PHE A 353 15.92 -5.54 -13.25
C PHE A 353 16.68 -6.82 -12.90
N ARG A 354 18.00 -6.74 -12.69
CA ARG A 354 18.85 -7.90 -12.32
C ARG A 354 18.48 -8.48 -10.97
N ALA A 355 18.06 -7.65 -10.03
CA ALA A 355 17.55 -8.12 -8.74
C ALA A 355 16.25 -8.91 -8.91
N CYS A 356 15.38 -8.55 -9.86
CA CYS A 356 14.08 -9.21 -10.06
C CYS A 356 14.12 -10.39 -11.04
N VAL A 357 14.90 -10.30 -12.10
CA VAL A 357 15.00 -11.28 -13.19
C VAL A 357 16.29 -12.09 -13.01
N PRO A 358 16.19 -13.40 -12.71
CA PRO A 358 17.38 -14.22 -12.47
C PRO A 358 18.24 -14.35 -13.74
N PRO A 359 19.55 -14.53 -13.60
CA PRO A 359 20.39 -14.96 -14.70
C PRO A 359 19.95 -16.34 -15.20
N GLY A 360 20.30 -16.68 -16.44
CA GLY A 360 19.94 -17.97 -17.01
C GLY A 360 18.55 -18.02 -17.64
N MET A 361 17.76 -16.94 -17.58
CA MET A 361 16.49 -16.84 -18.34
C MET A 361 16.68 -17.06 -19.85
N HIS A 362 17.87 -16.78 -20.40
CA HIS A 362 18.19 -17.08 -21.81
C HIS A 362 18.07 -18.56 -22.17
N ARG A 363 18.17 -19.49 -21.20
CA ARG A 363 17.97 -20.94 -21.42
C ARG A 363 16.54 -21.28 -21.82
N PHE A 364 15.59 -20.40 -21.50
CA PHE A 364 14.20 -20.53 -21.88
C PHE A 364 13.92 -19.94 -23.26
N ARG A 365 14.90 -19.41 -24.00
CA ARG A 365 14.68 -18.93 -25.38
C ARG A 365 14.26 -20.08 -26.30
N GLY A 366 13.39 -19.78 -27.27
CA GLY A 366 12.94 -20.76 -28.25
C GLY A 366 12.04 -21.85 -27.68
N ASN A 367 11.47 -21.66 -26.49
CA ASN A 367 10.39 -22.53 -26.03
C ASN A 367 9.06 -22.19 -26.74
N ILE A 368 8.06 -23.05 -26.58
CA ILE A 368 6.74 -22.89 -27.20
C ILE A 368 6.09 -21.54 -26.82
N TRP A 369 6.22 -21.10 -25.57
CA TRP A 369 5.69 -19.82 -25.11
C TRP A 369 6.37 -18.63 -25.83
N ASP A 370 7.68 -18.70 -26.06
CA ASP A 370 8.49 -17.67 -26.72
C ASP A 370 8.14 -17.50 -28.21
N TYR A 371 7.74 -18.60 -28.88
CA TYR A 371 7.26 -18.58 -30.26
C TYR A 371 5.79 -18.18 -30.37
N ASP A 372 4.90 -18.79 -29.59
CA ASP A 372 3.47 -18.64 -29.79
C ASP A 372 2.86 -17.49 -28.97
N SER A 373 3.24 -17.39 -27.69
CA SER A 373 2.59 -16.50 -26.73
C SER A 373 3.24 -15.12 -26.69
N ARG A 374 4.58 -15.05 -26.70
CA ARG A 374 5.32 -13.79 -26.60
C ARG A 374 4.89 -12.76 -27.66
N PRO A 375 4.77 -13.08 -28.97
CA PRO A 375 4.37 -12.08 -29.97
C PRO A 375 2.98 -11.49 -29.68
N GLN A 376 2.02 -12.32 -29.27
CA GLN A 376 0.67 -11.89 -28.93
C GLN A 376 0.65 -10.99 -27.70
N VAL A 377 1.42 -11.36 -26.66
CA VAL A 377 1.56 -10.56 -25.44
C VAL A 377 2.20 -9.21 -25.76
N MET A 378 3.31 -9.19 -26.50
CA MET A 378 4.00 -7.97 -26.88
C MET A 378 3.10 -7.05 -27.70
N GLN A 379 2.41 -7.59 -28.71
CA GLN A 379 1.45 -6.84 -29.52
C GLN A 379 0.33 -6.24 -28.66
N THR A 380 -0.25 -7.02 -27.74
CA THR A 380 -1.34 -6.56 -26.86
C THR A 380 -0.89 -5.45 -25.91
N LEU A 381 0.36 -5.50 -25.45
CA LEU A 381 0.95 -4.49 -24.57
C LEU A 381 1.52 -3.27 -25.33
N GLY A 382 1.52 -3.32 -26.67
CA GLY A 382 2.04 -2.24 -27.52
C GLY A 382 3.56 -2.18 -27.54
N TYR A 383 4.24 -3.33 -27.47
CA TYR A 383 5.69 -3.46 -27.63
C TYR A 383 6.06 -4.00 -29.02
N PRO A 384 7.26 -3.68 -29.55
CA PRO A 384 8.27 -2.79 -28.97
C PRO A 384 7.85 -1.32 -29.01
N LEU A 385 8.38 -0.49 -28.09
CA LEU A 385 8.15 0.95 -28.13
C LEU A 385 9.03 1.61 -29.20
N THR A 386 8.47 2.60 -29.90
CA THR A 386 9.24 3.44 -30.83
C THR A 386 10.12 4.41 -30.05
N MET A 387 11.39 4.06 -29.87
CA MET A 387 12.37 4.85 -29.13
C MET A 387 13.53 5.21 -30.06
N PRO A 388 14.01 6.47 -30.08
CA PRO A 388 15.21 6.86 -30.78
C PRO A 388 16.43 6.54 -29.89
N ASP A 389 16.79 5.26 -29.75
CA ASP A 389 18.11 4.92 -29.22
C ASP A 389 19.18 5.33 -30.24
N ARG A 390 20.35 5.78 -29.77
CA ARG A 390 21.48 6.15 -30.65
C ARG A 390 21.98 4.96 -31.49
N ILE A 391 21.82 3.75 -30.96
CA ILE A 391 22.36 2.49 -31.49
C ILE A 391 21.21 1.48 -31.58
N PRO A 392 20.82 1.01 -32.78
CA PRO A 392 19.72 0.06 -32.97
C PRO A 392 19.88 -1.27 -32.21
N GLU A 393 21.11 -1.72 -32.03
CA GLU A 393 21.45 -2.95 -31.32
C GLU A 393 21.04 -2.90 -29.84
N ILE A 394 21.03 -1.70 -29.23
CA ILE A 394 20.53 -1.50 -27.86
C ILE A 394 19.02 -1.71 -27.81
N THR A 395 18.29 -1.17 -28.80
CA THR A 395 16.84 -1.39 -28.91
C THR A 395 16.52 -2.86 -29.06
N GLU A 396 17.26 -3.57 -29.93
CA GLU A 396 17.10 -5.00 -30.15
C GLU A 396 17.36 -5.80 -28.87
N ALA A 397 18.49 -5.58 -28.21
CA ALA A 397 18.83 -6.25 -26.96
C ALA A 397 17.78 -5.98 -25.87
N ARG A 398 17.23 -4.76 -25.79
CA ARG A 398 16.20 -4.40 -24.80
C ARG A 398 14.93 -5.18 -25.04
N ASN A 399 14.52 -5.31 -26.30
CA ASN A 399 13.32 -6.05 -26.68
C ASN A 399 13.47 -7.55 -26.40
N ILE A 400 14.66 -8.11 -26.60
CA ILE A 400 14.95 -9.51 -26.26
C ILE A 400 14.82 -9.72 -24.74
N GLU A 401 15.45 -8.87 -23.93
CA GLU A 401 15.38 -8.99 -22.46
C GLU A 401 13.98 -8.68 -21.91
N LEU A 402 13.24 -7.75 -22.53
CA LEU A 402 11.83 -7.51 -22.25
C LEU A 402 11.00 -8.77 -22.50
N GLY A 403 11.23 -9.49 -23.61
CA GLY A 403 10.58 -10.76 -23.92
C GLY A 403 10.82 -11.83 -22.85
N LEU A 404 12.07 -11.97 -22.41
CA LEU A 404 12.44 -12.88 -21.31
C LEU A 404 11.77 -12.49 -19.99
N GLY A 405 11.78 -11.20 -19.66
CA GLY A 405 11.10 -10.68 -18.48
C GLY A 405 9.59 -10.88 -18.53
N LEU A 406 8.97 -10.76 -19.70
CA LEU A 406 7.54 -11.02 -19.89
C LEU A 406 7.25 -12.50 -19.63
N GLN A 407 8.07 -13.42 -20.16
CA GLN A 407 7.90 -14.84 -19.85
C GLN A 407 7.93 -15.09 -18.33
N LEU A 408 8.89 -14.48 -17.62
CA LEU A 408 8.96 -14.58 -16.17
C LEU A 408 7.73 -13.99 -15.47
N ALA A 409 7.20 -12.87 -15.96
CA ALA A 409 5.99 -12.24 -15.42
C ALA A 409 4.74 -13.14 -15.55
N PHE A 410 4.70 -14.02 -16.54
CA PHE A 410 3.64 -15.02 -16.75
C PHE A 410 3.94 -16.38 -16.08
N LEU A 411 5.12 -16.56 -15.48
CA LEU A 411 5.52 -17.81 -14.85
C LEU A 411 5.02 -17.91 -13.41
N HIS A 412 3.98 -18.73 -13.19
CA HIS A 412 3.37 -18.89 -11.88
C HIS A 412 4.30 -19.65 -10.91
N PRO A 413 4.33 -19.27 -9.61
CA PRO A 413 5.09 -19.96 -8.56
C PRO A 413 4.92 -21.47 -8.52
N SER A 414 3.79 -22.02 -8.95
CA SER A 414 3.57 -23.46 -8.93
C SER A 414 4.43 -24.25 -9.94
N LYS A 415 5.02 -23.61 -10.96
CA LYS A 415 5.79 -24.29 -12.01
C LYS A 415 7.21 -24.64 -11.57
N HIS A 416 8.03 -23.63 -11.25
CA HIS A 416 9.47 -23.81 -10.99
C HIS A 416 9.95 -23.31 -9.62
N LYS A 417 9.08 -22.76 -8.76
CA LYS A 417 9.54 -22.16 -7.48
C LYS A 417 10.25 -23.14 -6.54
N PHE A 418 9.84 -24.41 -6.57
CA PHE A 418 10.47 -25.46 -5.76
C PHE A 418 11.78 -25.98 -6.35
N GLU A 419 12.09 -25.62 -7.60
CA GLU A 419 13.36 -25.94 -8.27
C GLU A 419 14.32 -24.76 -8.15
N HIS A 420 13.82 -23.53 -8.32
CA HIS A 420 14.62 -22.32 -8.19
C HIS A 420 13.78 -21.13 -7.65
N PRO A 421 14.20 -20.49 -6.55
CA PRO A 421 13.37 -19.52 -5.82
C PRO A 421 13.06 -18.24 -6.62
N ARG A 422 13.96 -17.81 -7.53
CA ARG A 422 13.75 -16.66 -8.44
C ARG A 422 12.99 -16.94 -9.75
N PHE A 423 12.74 -18.19 -10.16
CA PHE A 423 12.01 -18.49 -11.42
C PHE A 423 10.50 -18.40 -11.24
N CYS A 424 10.02 -17.23 -10.82
CA CYS A 424 8.61 -16.88 -10.79
C CYS A 424 8.43 -15.35 -10.74
N PHE A 425 7.21 -14.89 -10.97
CA PHE A 425 6.92 -13.45 -11.03
C PHE A 425 6.96 -12.71 -9.68
N GLU A 426 7.10 -13.38 -8.53
CA GLU A 426 6.82 -12.78 -7.20
C GLU A 426 7.62 -11.49 -6.90
N ARG A 427 8.86 -11.40 -7.40
CA ARG A 427 9.72 -10.22 -7.21
C ARG A 427 9.25 -9.04 -8.07
N LEU A 428 8.90 -9.31 -9.33
CA LEU A 428 8.31 -8.32 -10.24
C LEU A 428 6.93 -7.89 -9.75
N GLU A 429 6.11 -8.82 -9.25
CA GLU A 429 4.82 -8.53 -8.61
C GLU A 429 5.00 -7.55 -7.45
N TYR A 430 6.01 -7.76 -6.60
CA TYR A 430 6.23 -6.89 -5.44
C TYR A 430 6.54 -5.44 -5.85
N VAL A 431 7.50 -5.24 -6.76
CA VAL A 431 7.81 -3.91 -7.31
C VAL A 431 6.60 -3.32 -8.00
N GLY A 432 5.96 -4.12 -8.85
CA GLY A 432 4.81 -3.77 -9.65
C GLY A 432 3.63 -3.26 -8.85
N GLN A 433 3.34 -3.91 -7.72
CA GLN A 433 2.34 -3.46 -6.77
C GLN A 433 2.67 -2.05 -6.24
N LYS A 434 3.93 -1.81 -5.83
CA LYS A 434 4.34 -0.53 -5.23
C LYS A 434 4.36 0.62 -6.22
N ILE A 435 4.89 0.39 -7.43
CA ILE A 435 4.89 1.42 -8.46
C ILE A 435 3.48 1.73 -8.96
N GLN A 436 2.61 0.72 -9.06
CA GLN A 436 1.20 0.91 -9.44
C GLN A 436 0.47 1.79 -8.42
N ASP A 437 0.70 1.55 -7.12
CA ASP A 437 0.13 2.35 -6.05
C ASP A 437 0.59 3.82 -6.15
N LEU A 438 1.88 4.07 -6.36
CA LEU A 438 2.44 5.41 -6.50
C LEU A 438 1.91 6.13 -7.75
N VAL A 439 1.92 5.48 -8.91
CA VAL A 439 1.45 6.04 -10.18
C VAL A 439 -0.03 6.46 -10.10
N MET A 440 -0.87 5.61 -9.51
CA MET A 440 -2.28 5.94 -9.29
C MET A 440 -2.44 7.10 -8.29
N ALA A 441 -1.64 7.12 -7.22
CA ALA A 441 -1.67 8.19 -6.23
C ALA A 441 -1.34 9.55 -6.87
N GLU A 442 -0.27 9.62 -7.67
CA GLU A 442 0.11 10.82 -8.42
C GLU A 442 -1.03 11.30 -9.33
N LYS A 443 -1.62 10.38 -10.12
CA LYS A 443 -2.72 10.73 -11.02
C LYS A 443 -3.95 11.27 -10.27
N LEU A 444 -4.35 10.61 -9.19
CA LEU A 444 -5.53 11.02 -8.42
C LEU A 444 -5.33 12.37 -7.73
N LEU A 445 -4.13 12.68 -7.27
CA LEU A 445 -3.80 13.98 -6.69
C LEU A 445 -3.96 15.11 -7.70
N MET A 446 -3.44 14.92 -8.92
CA MET A 446 -3.57 15.89 -10.01
C MET A 446 -5.03 16.03 -10.49
N LYS A 447 -5.78 14.92 -10.53
CA LYS A 447 -7.18 14.90 -10.99
C LYS A 447 -8.16 15.51 -9.99
N HIS A 448 -7.91 15.35 -8.69
CA HIS A 448 -8.82 15.76 -7.62
C HIS A 448 -8.18 16.81 -6.72
N LEU A 449 -8.03 18.03 -7.24
CA LEU A 449 -7.39 19.14 -6.53
C LEU A 449 -8.06 19.47 -5.18
N ASP A 450 -9.38 19.59 -5.15
CA ASP A 450 -10.10 19.97 -3.91
C ASP A 450 -10.32 18.83 -2.91
N ALA A 451 -9.96 17.59 -3.27
CA ALA A 451 -10.23 16.44 -2.44
C ALA A 451 -9.19 16.30 -1.29
N PRO A 452 -9.65 16.03 -0.05
CA PRO A 452 -8.73 15.71 1.05
C PRO A 452 -8.10 14.33 0.83
N GLY A 453 -6.89 14.13 1.34
CA GLY A 453 -6.12 12.90 1.15
C GLY A 453 -6.85 11.64 1.61
N GLY A 454 -7.64 11.71 2.69
CA GLY A 454 -8.45 10.56 3.14
C GLY A 454 -9.52 10.13 2.13
N TRP A 455 -10.13 11.07 1.40
CA TRP A 455 -11.07 10.74 0.32
C TRP A 455 -10.34 10.14 -0.89
N ILE A 456 -9.18 10.70 -1.22
CA ILE A 456 -8.34 10.22 -2.33
C ILE A 456 -7.85 8.80 -2.03
N GLN A 457 -7.47 8.52 -0.78
CA GLN A 457 -7.05 7.18 -0.35
C GLN A 457 -8.16 6.15 -0.51
N GLU A 458 -9.40 6.50 -0.17
CA GLU A 458 -10.54 5.60 -0.38
C GLU A 458 -10.80 5.37 -1.88
N LYS A 459 -10.70 6.42 -2.70
CA LYS A 459 -10.84 6.29 -4.16
C LYS A 459 -9.72 5.43 -4.77
N HIS A 460 -8.47 5.67 -4.35
CA HIS A 460 -7.29 4.89 -4.72
C HIS A 460 -7.49 3.41 -4.43
N ARG A 461 -7.87 3.09 -3.18
CA ARG A 461 -8.16 1.70 -2.78
C ARG A 461 -9.24 1.08 -3.65
N ARG A 462 -10.35 1.76 -3.92
CA ARG A 462 -11.44 1.22 -4.74
C ARG A 462 -11.02 0.93 -6.18
N LEU A 463 -10.18 1.78 -6.76
CA LEU A 463 -9.66 1.60 -8.11
C LEU A 463 -8.63 0.47 -8.18
N LEU A 464 -7.75 0.35 -7.18
CA LEU A 464 -6.66 -0.62 -7.16
C LEU A 464 -6.96 -1.92 -6.39
N MET A 465 -8.12 -2.06 -5.73
CA MET A 465 -8.46 -3.28 -4.99
C MET A 465 -8.26 -4.51 -5.89
N ASN A 466 -7.57 -5.53 -5.37
CA ASN A 466 -7.19 -6.79 -6.03
C ASN A 466 -8.31 -7.54 -6.79
N LYS A 467 -9.57 -7.16 -6.60
CA LYS A 467 -10.73 -7.64 -7.38
C LYS A 467 -10.75 -7.08 -8.82
N PHE A 468 -10.05 -5.97 -9.08
CA PHE A 468 -10.08 -5.25 -10.35
C PHE A 468 -8.75 -5.17 -11.09
N CYS A 469 -7.60 -5.45 -10.49
CA CYS A 469 -6.34 -5.56 -11.25
C CYS A 469 -6.43 -6.70 -12.26
N GLY A 470 -6.56 -7.96 -11.86
CA GLY A 470 -6.64 -9.07 -12.81
C GLY A 470 -7.83 -9.05 -13.78
N ARG A 471 -8.84 -8.18 -13.57
CA ARG A 471 -9.93 -7.99 -14.55
C ARG A 471 -9.40 -7.42 -15.86
N TYR A 472 -8.55 -6.39 -15.80
CA TYR A 472 -8.02 -5.74 -17.00
C TYR A 472 -7.14 -6.71 -17.81
N LEU A 473 -6.30 -7.50 -17.14
CA LEU A 473 -5.55 -8.60 -17.77
C LEU A 473 -6.48 -9.58 -18.49
N ARG A 474 -7.63 -9.92 -17.89
CA ARG A 474 -8.61 -10.83 -18.50
C ARG A 474 -9.36 -10.22 -19.66
N GLU A 475 -9.73 -8.94 -19.59
CA GLU A 475 -10.37 -8.19 -20.67
C GLU A 475 -9.45 -8.07 -21.90
N LYS A 476 -8.13 -8.07 -21.70
CA LYS A 476 -7.12 -8.17 -22.77
C LYS A 476 -6.77 -9.60 -23.17
N HIS A 477 -7.49 -10.60 -22.68
CA HIS A 477 -7.25 -12.04 -22.92
C HIS A 477 -5.85 -12.56 -22.53
N LEU A 478 -5.04 -11.76 -21.82
CA LEU A 478 -3.66 -12.11 -21.46
C LEU A 478 -3.59 -13.26 -20.44
N HIS A 479 -4.63 -13.45 -19.62
CA HIS A 479 -4.70 -14.53 -18.63
C HIS A 479 -4.50 -15.95 -19.19
N ARG A 480 -4.69 -16.15 -20.50
CA ARG A 480 -4.49 -17.45 -21.16
C ARG A 480 -3.02 -17.83 -21.29
N PHE A 481 -2.12 -16.86 -21.23
CA PHE A 481 -0.68 -17.07 -21.37
C PHE A 481 0.02 -17.36 -20.04
N ILE A 482 -0.72 -17.48 -18.93
CA ILE A 482 -0.13 -17.77 -17.62
C ILE A 482 0.32 -19.24 -17.60
N ILE A 483 1.58 -19.45 -17.22
CA ILE A 483 2.20 -20.77 -17.16
C ILE A 483 2.03 -21.32 -15.74
N TYR A 484 1.15 -22.32 -15.57
CA TYR A 484 1.03 -23.08 -14.32
C TYR A 484 1.73 -24.44 -14.43
N SER A 485 1.92 -25.11 -13.28
CA SER A 485 2.21 -26.55 -13.27
C SER A 485 0.98 -27.36 -13.71
N GLU A 486 1.24 -28.50 -14.35
CA GLU A 486 0.20 -29.41 -14.87
C GLU A 486 -0.80 -29.82 -13.78
N GLN A 487 -0.31 -29.99 -12.55
CA GLN A 487 -1.12 -30.39 -11.40
C GLN A 487 -2.18 -29.37 -10.98
N VAL A 488 -1.99 -28.09 -11.30
CA VAL A 488 -2.87 -27.01 -10.82
C VAL A 488 -3.58 -26.25 -11.93
N GLN A 489 -3.18 -26.43 -13.20
CA GLN A 489 -3.73 -25.73 -14.36
C GLN A 489 -5.28 -25.72 -14.34
N ASP A 490 -5.89 -26.91 -14.27
CA ASP A 490 -7.35 -27.07 -14.28
C ASP A 490 -8.02 -26.34 -13.11
N ALA A 491 -7.41 -26.39 -11.92
CA ALA A 491 -7.94 -25.72 -10.75
C ALA A 491 -7.95 -24.19 -10.93
N TYR A 492 -6.92 -23.61 -11.53
CA TYR A 492 -6.86 -22.16 -11.78
C TYR A 492 -7.78 -21.73 -12.93
N GLU A 493 -8.07 -22.58 -13.90
CA GLU A 493 -9.00 -22.25 -14.98
C GLU A 493 -10.46 -22.22 -14.50
N HIS A 494 -10.86 -23.23 -13.73
CA HIS A 494 -12.24 -23.42 -13.28
C HIS A 494 -12.57 -22.66 -11.98
N ASN A 495 -11.59 -22.47 -11.08
CA ASN A 495 -11.82 -21.82 -9.79
C ASN A 495 -11.49 -20.33 -9.82
N ARG A 496 -12.53 -19.49 -9.86
CA ARG A 496 -12.40 -18.03 -9.82
C ARG A 496 -11.64 -17.51 -8.60
N ARG A 497 -11.69 -18.21 -7.45
CA ARG A 497 -10.99 -17.78 -6.22
C ARG A 497 -9.48 -17.91 -6.33
N LEU A 498 -8.99 -18.85 -7.13
CA LEU A 498 -7.56 -19.06 -7.41
C LEU A 498 -7.10 -18.20 -8.59
N ARG A 499 -7.90 -18.17 -9.66
CA ARG A 499 -7.62 -17.40 -10.87
C ARG A 499 -7.46 -15.90 -10.64
N ASN A 500 -8.34 -15.31 -9.83
CA ASN A 500 -8.40 -13.87 -9.68
C ASN A 500 -7.12 -13.30 -9.02
N PRO A 501 -6.63 -13.87 -7.90
CA PRO A 501 -5.31 -13.52 -7.38
C PRO A 501 -4.18 -13.68 -8.40
N ALA A 502 -4.07 -14.83 -9.07
CA ALA A 502 -2.99 -15.08 -10.03
C ALA A 502 -2.97 -14.05 -11.17
N THR A 503 -4.13 -13.76 -11.77
CA THR A 503 -4.23 -12.72 -12.82
C THR A 503 -3.90 -11.33 -12.31
N THR A 504 -4.19 -11.02 -11.05
CA THR A 504 -3.76 -9.74 -10.43
C THR A 504 -2.25 -9.70 -10.28
N SER A 505 -1.64 -10.76 -9.76
CA SER A 505 -0.20 -10.84 -9.55
C SER A 505 0.60 -10.76 -10.86
N VAL A 506 0.13 -11.42 -11.92
CA VAL A 506 0.74 -11.32 -13.26
C VAL A 506 0.64 -9.90 -13.81
N GLN A 507 -0.49 -9.22 -13.64
CA GLN A 507 -0.61 -7.83 -14.08
C GLN A 507 0.33 -6.89 -13.30
N GLN A 508 0.45 -7.09 -11.98
CA GLN A 508 1.41 -6.37 -11.17
C GLN A 508 2.84 -6.67 -11.66
N ALA A 509 3.17 -7.93 -11.95
CA ALA A 509 4.48 -8.29 -12.48
C ALA A 509 4.80 -7.63 -13.82
N ILE A 510 3.82 -7.48 -14.73
CA ILE A 510 3.97 -6.73 -15.98
C ILE A 510 4.32 -5.26 -15.68
N HIS A 511 3.62 -4.62 -14.73
CA HIS A 511 3.96 -3.25 -14.32
C HIS A 511 5.34 -3.15 -13.66
N GLY A 512 5.75 -4.15 -12.88
CA GLY A 512 7.08 -4.21 -12.26
C GLY A 512 8.20 -4.37 -13.28
N LEU A 513 7.98 -5.18 -14.32
CA LEU A 513 8.90 -5.33 -15.44
C LEU A 513 9.00 -4.04 -16.25
N SER A 514 7.86 -3.46 -16.63
CA SER A 514 7.78 -2.18 -17.33
C SER A 514 8.51 -1.08 -16.57
N TYR A 515 8.34 -1.03 -15.25
CA TYR A 515 9.07 -0.11 -14.39
C TYR A 515 10.57 -0.33 -14.49
N ALA A 516 11.05 -1.57 -14.34
CA ALA A 516 12.47 -1.86 -14.39
C ALA A 516 13.11 -1.55 -15.77
N VAL A 517 12.39 -1.80 -16.87
CA VAL A 517 12.89 -1.64 -18.24
C VAL A 517 12.77 -0.20 -18.75
N TYR A 518 11.60 0.43 -18.61
CA TYR A 518 11.27 1.74 -19.21
C TYR A 518 10.92 2.82 -18.18
N GLY A 519 10.90 2.49 -16.89
CA GLY A 519 10.64 3.43 -15.81
C GLY A 519 9.17 3.75 -15.60
N LYS A 520 8.91 4.73 -14.71
CA LYS A 520 7.57 5.18 -14.34
C LYS A 520 6.68 5.63 -15.52
N PRO A 521 7.19 6.26 -16.61
CA PRO A 521 6.35 6.66 -17.74
C PRO A 521 5.64 5.49 -18.43
N ASP A 522 6.32 4.36 -18.63
CA ASP A 522 5.72 3.20 -19.29
C ASP A 522 4.67 2.51 -18.41
N VAL A 523 4.86 2.51 -17.08
CA VAL A 523 3.82 2.06 -16.15
C VAL A 523 2.56 2.90 -16.28
N ARG A 524 2.68 4.23 -16.44
CA ARG A 524 1.53 5.10 -16.69
C ARG A 524 0.82 4.76 -18.00
N ARG A 525 1.59 4.55 -19.08
CA ARG A 525 1.07 4.13 -20.38
C ARG A 525 0.29 2.82 -20.26
N LEU A 526 0.88 1.80 -19.65
CA LEU A 526 0.21 0.52 -19.43
C LEU A 526 -1.07 0.66 -18.61
N MET A 527 -1.00 1.38 -17.48
CA MET A 527 -2.16 1.53 -16.60
C MET A 527 -3.32 2.31 -17.24
N PHE A 528 -3.04 3.36 -18.01
CA PHE A 528 -4.09 4.29 -18.45
C PHE A 528 -4.44 4.20 -19.93
N GLU A 529 -3.51 3.76 -20.79
CA GLU A 529 -3.75 3.64 -22.23
C GLU A 529 -4.04 2.19 -22.62
N VAL A 530 -3.28 1.23 -22.07
CA VAL A 530 -3.47 -0.19 -22.41
C VAL A 530 -4.60 -0.79 -21.60
N PHE A 531 -4.52 -0.72 -20.27
CA PHE A 531 -5.48 -1.37 -19.37
C PHE A 531 -6.68 -0.50 -19.00
N ASP A 532 -6.66 0.80 -19.32
CA ASP A 532 -7.73 1.78 -19.04
C ASP A 532 -8.32 1.65 -17.62
N PHE A 533 -7.47 1.79 -16.60
CA PHE A 533 -7.88 1.69 -15.19
C PHE A 533 -8.96 2.69 -14.78
N GLU A 534 -9.16 3.77 -15.53
CA GLU A 534 -10.14 4.80 -15.23
C GLU A 534 -11.43 4.68 -16.05
N GLN A 535 -11.50 3.76 -17.03
CA GLN A 535 -12.62 3.59 -17.95
C GLN A 535 -13.05 4.92 -18.56
N ILE A 536 -12.07 5.66 -19.10
CA ILE A 536 -12.31 7.01 -19.65
C ILE A 536 -13.15 6.91 -20.92
N GLN A 537 -13.00 5.81 -21.67
CA GLN A 537 -13.80 5.55 -22.85
C GLN A 537 -15.07 4.77 -22.49
N PRO A 538 -16.25 5.18 -22.98
CA PRO A 538 -17.44 4.34 -22.86
C PRO A 538 -17.14 3.01 -23.54
N LYS A 539 -17.43 1.91 -22.85
CA LYS A 539 -17.25 0.58 -23.44
C LYS A 539 -18.01 0.55 -24.76
N PRO A 540 -17.39 0.13 -25.88
CA PRO A 540 -18.14 -0.06 -27.11
C PRO A 540 -19.30 -0.99 -26.77
N VAL A 541 -20.51 -0.52 -27.03
CA VAL A 541 -21.72 -1.32 -26.85
C VAL A 541 -21.58 -2.44 -27.87
N GLY A 542 -21.11 -3.59 -27.43
CA GLY A 542 -21.09 -4.79 -28.25
C GLY A 542 -22.53 -5.08 -28.64
N ASN A 543 -22.79 -5.15 -29.94
CA ASN A 543 -24.05 -5.67 -30.47
C ASN A 543 -24.32 -7.02 -29.79
N LEU A 544 -25.46 -7.08 -29.09
CA LEU A 544 -25.99 -8.27 -28.43
C LEU A 544 -26.10 -9.45 -29.40
#